data_AF-A0A151QXA0-F1
#
_entry.id   AF-A0A151QXA0-F1
#
_cell.length_a   1.000
_cell.length_b   1.000
_cell.length_c   1.000
_cell.angle_alpha   90.00
_cell.angle_beta   90.00
_cell.angle_gamma   90.00
#
_symmetry.space_group_name_H-M   'P 1'
#
loop_
_entity.id
_entity.type
_entity.pdbx_description
1 polymer ?
#
loop_
_entity_poly.entity_id
_entity_poly.type
_entity_poly.pdbx_seq_one_letter_code
_entity_poly.pdbx_strand_id
1 'polypeptide(L)' 'MARKLSERPEDQKIYINCYCPGWVKTALTGYAGNNTVEEGADTGVWLALLSDQTFIGKFFAERREINF' A
#
# COMPACT_ATOMS: atom_id res chain seq x y z
N MET A 1 -0.02 -6.28 -10.17
CA MET A 1 -1.49 -6.27 -10.24
C MET A 1 -2.03 -4.84 -10.30
N ALA A 2 -1.69 -3.95 -9.36
CA ALA A 2 -2.12 -2.54 -9.39
C ALA A 2 -1.90 -1.84 -10.73
N ARG A 3 -0.70 -1.97 -11.33
CA ARG A 3 -0.39 -1.40 -12.65
C ARG A 3 -1.33 -1.82 -13.78
N LYS A 4 -1.79 -3.07 -13.81
CA LYS A 4 -2.75 -3.52 -14.84
C LYS A 4 -4.16 -2.98 -14.57
N LEU A 5 -4.55 -2.95 -13.29
CA LEU A 5 -5.88 -2.47 -12.91
C LEU A 5 -6.02 -0.95 -13.00
N SER A 6 -4.90 -0.22 -13.03
CA SER A 6 -4.90 1.23 -13.25
C SER A 6 -5.16 1.63 -14.71
N GLU A 7 -5.07 0.70 -15.67
CA GLU A 7 -5.29 0.96 -17.12
C GLU A 7 -6.79 1.05 -17.51
N ARG A 8 -7.70 0.93 -16.54
CA ARG A 8 -9.15 1.00 -16.76
C ARG A 8 -9.62 2.44 -17.09
N PRO A 9 -10.82 2.60 -17.68
CA PRO A 9 -11.38 3.92 -17.97
C PRO A 9 -11.56 4.77 -16.70
N GLU A 10 -11.29 6.08 -16.80
CA GLU A 10 -11.35 7.05 -15.69
C GLU A 10 -12.77 7.47 -15.28
N ASP A 11 -13.81 6.93 -15.92
CA ASP A 11 -15.21 7.21 -15.57
C ASP A 11 -15.56 6.75 -14.15
N GLN A 12 -14.74 5.85 -13.58
CA GLN A 12 -14.82 5.39 -12.21
C GLN A 12 -13.70 5.98 -11.35
N LYS A 13 -14.06 6.72 -10.29
CA LYS A 13 -13.12 7.24 -9.27
C LYS A 13 -12.61 6.14 -8.35
N ILE A 14 -11.94 5.14 -8.92
CA ILE A 14 -11.34 4.04 -8.16
C ILE A 14 -9.83 4.15 -8.27
N TYR A 15 -9.19 4.14 -7.11
CA TYR A 15 -7.76 4.22 -7.00
C TYR A 15 -7.18 2.91 -6.49
N ILE A 16 -6.07 2.47 -7.09
CA ILE A 16 -5.44 1.19 -6.77
C ILE A 16 -3.94 1.39 -6.67
N ASN A 17 -3.37 0.96 -5.55
CA ASN A 17 -1.94 0.94 -5.31
C ASN A 17 -1.55 -0.39 -4.63
N CYS A 18 -0.26 -0.68 -4.58
CA CYS A 18 0.29 -1.77 -3.80
C CYS A 18 1.22 -1.21 -2.72
N TYR A 19 1.37 -1.91 -1.60
CA TYR A 19 2.36 -1.54 -0.60
C TYR A 19 2.99 -2.76 0.09
N CYS A 20 4.18 -2.58 0.65
CA CYS A 20 4.82 -3.52 1.56
C CYS A 20 4.60 -3.05 3.01
N PRO A 21 4.02 -3.89 3.89
CA PRO A 21 3.87 -3.57 5.30
C PRO A 21 5.17 -3.74 6.11
N GLY A 22 6.25 -4.20 5.48
CA GLY A 22 7.50 -4.57 6.16
C GLY A 22 7.44 -5.93 6.86
N TRP A 23 8.37 -6.18 7.79
CA TRP A 23 8.43 -7.43 8.56
C TRP A 23 7.70 -7.26 9.90
N VAL A 24 6.38 -7.51 9.86
CA VAL A 24 5.42 -7.20 10.93
C VAL A 24 5.21 -8.39 11.87
N LYS A 25 5.16 -8.14 13.18
CA LYS A 25 4.87 -9.14 14.23
C LYS A 25 3.41 -9.61 14.18
N THR A 26 3.10 -10.60 13.35
CA THR A 26 1.76 -11.19 13.20
C THR A 26 1.83 -12.72 13.26
N ALA A 27 0.68 -13.41 13.29
CA ALA A 27 0.65 -14.87 13.19
C ALA A 27 1.35 -15.39 11.91
N LEU A 28 1.29 -14.64 10.80
CA LEU A 28 1.96 -15.00 9.53
C LEU A 28 3.48 -15.11 9.68
N THR A 29 4.08 -14.32 10.57
CA THR A 29 5.53 -14.32 10.83
C THR A 29 5.89 -15.05 12.12
N GLY A 30 4.95 -15.78 12.74
CA GLY A 30 5.14 -16.38 14.06
C GLY A 30 5.42 -15.35 15.16
N TYR A 31 4.85 -14.15 15.02
CA TYR A 31 5.09 -12.98 15.88
C TYR A 31 6.54 -12.48 15.90
N ALA A 32 7.40 -12.96 15.00
CA ALA A 32 8.70 -12.36 14.71
C ALA A 32 8.53 -11.13 13.81
N GLY A 33 9.47 -10.21 13.84
CA GLY A 33 9.36 -8.95 13.11
C GLY A 33 10.07 -7.80 13.81
N ASN A 34 10.48 -6.82 13.02
CA ASN A 34 10.97 -5.56 13.57
C ASN A 34 9.83 -4.56 13.80
N ASN A 35 8.73 -4.68 13.03
CA ASN A 35 7.62 -3.73 13.03
C ASN A 35 6.42 -4.23 13.86
N THR A 36 5.72 -3.31 14.50
CA THR A 36 4.41 -3.57 15.13
C THR A 36 3.28 -3.63 14.09
N VAL A 37 2.11 -4.11 14.49
CA VAL A 37 0.94 -4.20 13.60
C VAL A 37 0.49 -2.80 13.15
N GLU A 38 0.55 -1.82 14.04
CA GLU A 38 0.22 -0.42 13.76
C GLU A 38 1.17 0.17 12.72
N GLU A 39 2.48 -0.05 12.87
CA GLU A 39 3.50 0.38 11.90
C GLU A 39 3.30 -0.30 10.53
N GLY A 40 2.96 -1.60 10.53
CA GLY A 40 2.68 -2.33 9.30
C GLY A 40 1.43 -1.85 8.57
N ALA A 41 0.39 -1.43 9.30
CA ALA A 41 -0.86 -0.92 8.74
C ALA A 41 -0.75 0.53 8.23
N ASP A 42 0.20 1.29 8.75
CA ASP A 42 0.35 2.74 8.55
C ASP A 42 0.28 3.17 7.07
N THR A 43 1.08 2.54 6.20
CA THR A 43 1.12 2.90 4.77
C THR A 43 -0.18 2.51 4.05
N GLY A 44 -0.76 1.36 4.41
CA GLY A 44 -2.03 0.90 3.83
C GLY A 44 -3.20 1.83 4.20
N VAL A 45 -3.28 2.24 5.46
CA VAL A 45 -4.31 3.18 5.95
C VAL A 45 -4.11 4.56 5.33
N TRP A 46 -2.87 5.03 5.26
CA TRP A 46 -2.55 6.29 4.59
C TRP A 46 -3.01 6.29 3.12
N LEU A 47 -2.70 5.22 2.36
CA LEU A 47 -3.16 5.08 0.97
C LEU A 47 -4.68 5.04 0.83
N ALA A 48 -5.39 4.43 1.79
CA ALA A 48 -6.85 4.35 1.76
C ALA A 48 -7.54 5.69 2.05
N LEU A 49 -6.88 6.59 2.80
CA LEU A 49 -7.44 7.86 3.26
C LEU A 49 -6.96 9.08 2.44
N LEU A 50 -6.08 8.90 1.46
CA LEU A 50 -5.65 9.98 0.57
C LEU A 50 -6.86 10.54 -0.19
N SER A 51 -7.18 11.81 0.08
CA SER A 51 -8.29 12.55 -0.51
C SER A 51 -8.03 12.99 -1.95
N ASP A 52 -6.76 13.14 -2.32
CA ASP A 52 -6.30 13.38 -3.69
C ASP A 52 -5.39 12.21 -4.08
N GLN A 53 -5.96 11.22 -4.76
CA GLN A 53 -5.22 10.03 -5.18
C GLN A 53 -4.49 10.34 -6.49
N THR A 54 -3.46 11.17 -6.36
CA THR A 54 -2.52 11.55 -7.42
C THR A 54 -1.66 10.37 -7.89
N PHE A 55 -1.68 9.27 -7.13
CA PHE A 55 -0.87 8.09 -7.36
C PHE A 55 -1.77 6.90 -7.64
N ILE A 56 -1.68 6.34 -8.85
CA ILE A 56 -2.41 5.13 -9.26
C ILE A 56 -1.42 4.15 -9.87
N GLY A 57 -1.57 2.87 -9.53
CA GLY A 57 -0.77 1.79 -10.07
C GLY A 57 0.64 1.71 -9.48
N LYS A 58 0.93 2.47 -8.41
CA LYS A 58 2.26 2.59 -7.81
C LYS A 58 2.48 1.58 -6.69
N PHE A 59 3.74 1.45 -6.28
CA PHE A 59 4.15 0.60 -5.16
C PHE A 59 4.79 1.44 -4.05
N PHE A 60 4.39 1.19 -2.80
CA PHE A 60 4.82 1.96 -1.65
C PHE A 60 5.45 1.09 -0.55
N ALA A 61 6.37 1.68 0.21
CA ALA A 61 6.83 1.16 1.50
C ALA A 61 7.15 2.35 2.41
N GLU A 62 6.75 2.28 3.67
CA GLU A 62 7.00 3.36 4.66
C GLU A 62 6.56 4.75 4.14
N ARG A 63 5.36 4.81 3.55
CA ARG A 63 4.77 6.00 2.89
C ARG A 63 5.61 6.62 1.76
N ARG A 64 6.57 5.88 1.19
CA ARG A 64 7.42 6.32 0.08
C ARG A 64 7.15 5.48 -1.15
N GLU A 65 7.06 6.12 -2.32
CA GLU A 65 7.01 5.39 -3.60
C GLU A 65 8.35 4.68 -3.83
N ILE A 66 8.27 3.40 -4.18
CA ILE A 66 9.42 2.55 -4.49
C ILE A 66 9.37 2.22 -5.98
N ASN A 67 10.48 2.49 -6.67
CA ASN A 67 10.62 2.23 -8.10
C ASN A 67 11.41 0.94 -8.35
N PHE A 68 11.03 0.20 -9.39
CA PHE A 68 11.69 -1.02 -9.86
C PHE A 68 11.88 -0.98 -11.37
#